data_AF-A0A075M9A2-F1
#
_entry.id   AF-A0A075M9A2-F1
#
_cell.length_a   1.000
_cell.length_b   1.000
_cell.length_c   1.000
_cell.angle_alpha   90.00
_cell.angle_beta   90.00
_cell.angle_gamma   90.00
#
_symmetry.space_group_name_H-M   'P 1'
#
loop_
_entity.id
_entity.type
_entity.pdbx_description
1 polymer ?
#
loop_
_entity_poly.entity_id
_entity_poly.type
_entity_poly.pdbx_seq_one_letter_code
_entity_poly.pdbx_strand_id
1 'polypeptide(L)'
;MNKAQIDQVKIHIEAYYALGLSNILAQQHSHISDLSNVQIGEYTAQEFLSASNKVFNQFKEEIDTVFAKALPYSYQFQNEYGGADLNQDLAGYLQNINNRNFPAAVLHLNRLIHYQAINGFWEKSKRKYFRSSELSVQQDKERIELVSTHLEATSQRLETLLKVLETSKDDLDSFTSVKRSELSEIEALVTASRNHSSEITNLQSQAAVLIEKINSLLQASEEKKADSDQLLIETRAQLQTLKTTFENIEQNILEQKNDFETLKQDFKSKLTFVESKHAYFEQRNQYLDDLIGREVGASLFETFKQRKTELTDSIKFWKWSIPTIALVSAFWIVYLFWGVDPASISWQLLLINSIKTLPVLGLFFFTTSQYTKERNFQEEYAFKSAVALTVNSYAEQLKETANQDKLIMDSVQTIYMPPSKQKVEQQKEGVSSIQNLKEMIGQVKEIKDIVGDSKP
;
A
#
# COMPACT_ATOMS: atom_id res chain seq x y z
N MET A 1 38.00 136.28 -4.93
CA MET A 1 38.77 135.08 -4.52
C MET A 1 40.27 135.34 -4.57
N ASN A 2 41.06 134.71 -3.68
CA ASN A 2 42.52 134.69 -3.75
C ASN A 2 43.03 133.58 -4.71
N LYS A 3 44.33 133.52 -4.99
CA LYS A 3 44.89 132.56 -5.96
C LYS A 3 44.63 131.09 -5.58
N ALA A 4 44.82 130.73 -4.30
CA ALA A 4 44.58 129.36 -3.83
C ALA A 4 43.10 128.94 -3.96
N GLN A 5 42.17 129.86 -3.70
CA GLN A 5 40.72 129.63 -3.87
C GLN A 5 40.36 129.44 -5.34
N ILE A 6 40.97 130.21 -6.24
CA ILE A 6 40.77 130.07 -7.70
C ILE A 6 41.26 128.69 -8.16
N ASP A 7 42.44 128.27 -7.71
CA ASP A 7 43.01 126.97 -8.07
C ASP A 7 42.16 125.79 -7.55
N GLN A 8 41.57 125.91 -6.35
CA GLN A 8 40.63 124.91 -5.81
C GLN A 8 39.36 124.77 -6.66
N VAL A 9 38.78 125.88 -7.09
CA VAL A 9 37.60 125.86 -7.98
C VAL A 9 37.95 125.21 -9.31
N LYS A 10 39.14 125.46 -9.87
CA LYS A 10 39.62 124.82 -11.11
C LYS A 10 39.73 123.31 -10.98
N ILE A 11 40.27 122.80 -9.87
CA ILE A 11 40.36 121.36 -9.60
C ILE A 11 38.98 120.71 -9.63
N HIS A 12 37.96 121.33 -9.02
CA HIS A 12 36.60 120.79 -9.04
C HIS A 12 35.96 120.81 -10.44
N ILE A 13 36.25 121.85 -11.23
CA ILE A 13 35.78 121.92 -12.62
C ILE A 13 36.40 120.79 -13.44
N GLU A 14 37.70 120.54 -13.31
CA GLU A 14 38.38 119.43 -14.01
C GLU A 14 37.83 118.07 -13.55
N ALA A 15 37.60 117.90 -12.25
CA ALA A 15 37.00 116.69 -11.70
C ALA A 15 35.59 116.42 -12.25
N TYR A 16 34.76 117.44 -12.46
CA TYR A 16 33.44 117.29 -13.07
C TYR A 16 33.51 116.67 -14.48
N TYR A 17 34.36 117.21 -15.36
CA TYR A 17 34.48 116.69 -16.71
C TYR A 17 35.08 115.29 -16.76
N ALA A 18 35.98 114.96 -15.81
CA ALA A 18 36.56 113.62 -15.68
C ALA A 18 35.54 112.55 -15.23
N LEU A 19 34.52 112.93 -14.45
CA LEU A 19 33.48 111.98 -13.98
C LEU A 19 32.60 111.43 -15.12
N GLY A 20 32.40 112.20 -16.20
CA GLY A 20 31.55 111.79 -17.31
C GLY A 20 30.09 111.54 -16.88
N LEU A 21 29.42 112.58 -16.36
CA LEU A 21 28.05 112.51 -15.81
C LEU A 21 27.04 111.79 -16.73
N SER A 22 27.16 111.99 -18.04
CA SER A 22 26.33 111.31 -19.06
C SER A 22 26.39 109.78 -18.92
N ASN A 23 27.59 109.21 -18.81
CA ASN A 23 27.79 107.76 -18.68
C ASN A 23 27.22 107.22 -17.37
N ILE A 24 27.39 107.95 -16.27
CA ILE A 24 26.90 107.55 -14.94
C ILE A 24 25.37 107.50 -14.94
N LEU A 25 24.72 108.53 -15.50
CA LEU A 25 23.27 108.59 -15.64
C LEU A 25 22.73 107.46 -16.53
N ALA A 26 23.35 107.25 -17.70
CA ALA A 26 22.98 106.19 -18.62
C ALA A 26 23.08 104.78 -18.00
N GLN A 27 24.18 104.49 -17.30
CA GLN A 27 24.37 103.18 -16.66
C GLN A 27 23.35 102.88 -15.57
N GLN A 28 23.07 103.85 -14.70
CA GLN A 28 22.16 103.68 -13.58
C GLN A 28 20.71 103.46 -14.04
N HIS A 29 20.32 104.10 -15.14
CA HIS A 29 18.96 104.04 -15.67
C HIS A 29 18.80 103.07 -16.86
N SER A 30 19.82 102.25 -17.16
CA SER A 30 19.84 101.22 -18.23
C SER A 30 18.66 100.23 -18.24
N HIS A 31 17.88 100.19 -17.17
CA HIS A 31 16.68 99.35 -16.99
C HIS A 31 15.36 100.04 -17.38
N ILE A 32 15.38 101.35 -17.64
CA ILE A 32 14.21 102.18 -17.94
C ILE A 32 14.23 102.49 -19.44
N SER A 33 13.11 102.24 -20.13
CA SER A 33 13.02 102.37 -21.59
C SER A 33 13.06 103.82 -22.09
N ASP A 34 12.71 104.81 -21.25
CA ASP A 34 12.65 106.22 -21.63
C ASP A 34 13.29 107.12 -20.55
N LEU A 35 14.42 107.75 -20.88
CA LEU A 35 15.12 108.72 -20.02
C LEU A 35 14.35 110.03 -19.83
N SER A 36 13.42 110.36 -20.71
CA SER A 36 12.67 111.62 -20.68
C SER A 36 11.76 111.71 -19.45
N ASN A 37 11.38 110.56 -18.89
CA ASN A 37 10.50 110.46 -17.71
C ASN A 37 11.25 110.23 -16.40
N VAL A 38 12.58 110.11 -16.44
CA VAL A 38 13.39 109.92 -15.22
C VAL A 38 13.54 111.25 -14.51
N GLN A 39 12.86 111.38 -13.37
CA GLN A 39 12.90 112.59 -12.53
C GLN A 39 14.04 112.49 -11.50
N ILE A 40 14.85 113.55 -11.43
CA ILE A 40 15.92 113.76 -10.47
C ILE A 40 15.59 115.06 -9.71
N GLY A 41 14.89 114.90 -8.59
CA GLY A 41 14.32 116.03 -7.87
C GLY A 41 13.28 116.74 -8.73
N GLU A 42 13.56 117.99 -9.09
CA GLU A 42 12.68 118.84 -9.92
C GLU A 42 13.06 118.83 -11.41
N TYR A 43 14.15 118.14 -11.77
CA TYR A 43 14.68 118.08 -13.14
C TYR A 43 14.43 116.70 -13.75
N THR A 44 14.12 116.64 -15.04
CA THR A 44 14.34 115.41 -15.82
C THR A 44 15.83 115.08 -15.87
N ALA A 45 16.21 113.82 -16.11
CA ALA A 45 17.61 113.43 -16.26
C ALA A 45 18.35 114.25 -17.33
N GLN A 46 17.64 114.65 -18.40
CA GLN A 46 18.16 115.53 -19.43
C GLN A 46 18.37 116.96 -18.92
N GLU A 47 17.38 117.54 -18.23
CA GLU A 47 17.49 118.89 -17.67
C GLU A 47 18.57 118.95 -16.59
N PHE A 48 18.71 117.89 -15.79
CA PHE A 48 19.73 117.76 -14.77
C PHE A 48 21.14 117.76 -15.36
N LEU A 49 21.37 116.96 -16.41
CA LEU A 49 22.64 116.94 -17.15
C LEU A 49 22.94 118.31 -17.78
N SER A 50 21.95 118.90 -18.45
CA SER A 50 22.09 120.19 -19.13
C SER A 50 22.39 121.34 -18.14
N ALA A 51 21.68 121.37 -17.01
CA ALA A 51 21.87 122.36 -15.96
C ALA A 51 23.26 122.21 -15.30
N SER A 52 23.69 120.98 -15.05
CA SER A 52 25.01 120.67 -14.49
C SER A 52 26.12 121.09 -15.45
N ASN A 53 26.04 120.69 -16.73
CA ASN A 53 27.00 121.10 -17.75
C ASN A 53 27.04 122.62 -17.89
N LYS A 54 25.89 123.30 -17.86
CA LYS A 54 25.83 124.77 -17.91
C LYS A 54 26.56 125.41 -16.73
N VAL A 55 26.33 124.95 -15.50
CA VAL A 55 27.01 125.47 -14.30
C VAL A 55 28.52 125.34 -14.45
N PHE A 56 29.03 124.16 -14.76
CA PHE A 56 30.48 123.92 -14.84
C PHE A 56 31.12 124.57 -16.07
N ASN A 57 30.42 124.72 -17.19
CA ASN A 57 30.88 125.47 -18.35
C ASN A 57 31.04 126.96 -18.02
N GLN A 58 30.08 127.56 -17.32
CA GLN A 58 30.16 128.97 -16.92
C GLN A 58 31.26 129.24 -15.91
N PHE A 59 31.46 128.34 -14.96
CA PHE A 59 32.62 128.42 -14.07
C PHE A 59 33.92 128.33 -14.86
N LYS A 60 34.03 127.41 -15.83
CA LYS A 60 35.22 127.28 -16.69
C LYS A 60 35.50 128.56 -17.49
N GLU A 61 34.48 129.21 -18.04
CA GLU A 61 34.66 130.46 -18.80
C GLU A 61 35.07 131.66 -17.92
N GLU A 62 34.51 131.77 -16.71
CA GLU A 62 34.70 132.96 -15.87
C GLU A 62 35.91 132.86 -14.94
N ILE A 63 36.33 131.66 -14.55
CA ILE A 63 37.40 131.45 -13.56
C ILE A 63 38.79 131.90 -14.06
N ASP A 64 39.00 131.94 -15.37
CA ASP A 64 40.24 132.41 -16.01
C ASP A 64 40.28 133.92 -16.24
N THR A 65 39.18 134.62 -15.99
CA THR A 65 39.08 136.07 -16.20
C THR A 65 39.46 136.86 -14.95
N VAL A 66 39.73 138.16 -15.12
CA VAL A 66 39.97 139.09 -13.99
C VAL A 66 38.77 139.12 -13.02
N PHE A 67 37.56 138.78 -13.49
CA PHE A 67 36.34 138.74 -12.70
C PHE A 67 36.37 137.68 -11.60
N ALA A 68 37.14 136.59 -11.75
CA ALA A 68 37.31 135.55 -10.72
C ALA A 68 37.82 136.11 -9.37
N LYS A 69 38.61 137.19 -9.41
CA LYS A 69 39.09 137.88 -8.20
C LYS A 69 37.97 138.60 -7.45
N ALA A 70 36.92 139.04 -8.14
CA ALA A 70 35.78 139.76 -7.58
C ALA A 70 34.69 138.83 -7.03
N LEU A 71 34.71 137.54 -7.40
CA LEU A 71 33.72 136.57 -6.93
C LEU A 71 33.90 136.23 -5.43
N PRO A 72 32.79 136.10 -4.67
CA PRO A 72 32.85 135.72 -3.26
C PRO A 72 33.10 134.22 -3.11
N TYR A 73 34.10 133.83 -2.33
CA TYR A 73 34.39 132.41 -2.07
C TYR A 73 33.46 131.80 -1.02
N SER A 74 33.05 132.60 -0.03
CA SER A 74 32.01 132.28 0.95
C SER A 74 30.85 133.25 0.77
N TYR A 75 29.64 132.75 0.92
CA TYR A 75 28.41 133.49 0.68
C TYR A 75 27.32 133.10 1.67
N GLN A 76 26.39 134.03 1.87
CA GLN A 76 25.18 133.84 2.67
C GLN A 76 24.01 134.46 1.91
N PHE A 77 23.13 133.62 1.37
CA PHE A 77 22.08 134.06 0.45
C PHE A 77 20.82 134.59 1.16
N GLN A 78 20.74 134.47 2.49
CA GLN A 78 19.59 134.91 3.30
C GLN A 78 18.23 134.39 2.77
N ASN A 79 18.24 133.20 2.18
CA ASN A 79 17.08 132.50 1.62
C ASN A 79 17.16 131.00 1.94
N GLU A 80 16.32 130.19 1.29
CA GLU A 80 16.24 128.72 1.44
C GLU A 80 17.55 127.97 1.14
N TYR A 81 18.49 128.60 0.44
CA TYR A 81 19.80 128.01 0.13
C TYR A 81 20.85 128.21 1.24
N GLY A 82 20.59 129.10 2.20
CA GLY A 82 21.46 129.34 3.35
C GLY A 82 22.84 129.89 2.98
N GLY A 83 23.82 129.62 3.86
CA GLY A 83 25.20 130.06 3.70
C GLY A 83 26.15 128.88 3.53
N ALA A 84 27.11 129.03 2.64
CA ALA A 84 28.08 128.00 2.31
C ALA A 84 29.38 128.63 1.75
N ASP A 85 30.32 127.77 1.38
CA ASP A 85 31.46 128.15 0.55
C ASP A 85 31.45 127.39 -0.78
N LEU A 86 32.05 128.01 -1.80
CA LEU A 86 32.04 127.50 -3.16
C LEU A 86 32.72 126.12 -3.28
N ASN A 87 33.70 125.84 -2.42
CA ASN A 87 34.38 124.55 -2.41
C ASN A 87 33.52 123.44 -1.81
N GLN A 88 32.77 123.71 -0.75
CA GLN A 88 31.83 122.74 -0.17
C GLN A 88 30.72 122.37 -1.15
N ASP A 89 30.14 123.34 -1.85
CA ASP A 89 29.05 123.04 -2.79
C ASP A 89 29.55 122.36 -4.07
N LEU A 90 30.73 122.73 -4.60
CA LEU A 90 31.35 122.01 -5.73
C LEU A 90 31.76 120.58 -5.33
N ALA A 91 32.44 120.41 -4.19
CA ALA A 91 32.86 119.09 -3.70
C ALA A 91 31.66 118.20 -3.34
N GLY A 92 30.66 118.77 -2.67
CA GLY A 92 29.42 118.08 -2.31
C GLY A 92 28.63 117.63 -3.53
N TYR A 93 28.55 118.46 -4.57
CA TYR A 93 27.96 118.07 -5.85
C TYR A 93 28.71 116.86 -6.45
N LEU A 94 30.04 116.95 -6.61
CA LEU A 94 30.85 115.87 -7.20
C LEU A 94 30.77 114.57 -6.42
N GLN A 95 30.80 114.64 -5.08
CA GLN A 95 30.68 113.47 -4.21
C GLN A 95 29.32 112.78 -4.39
N ASN A 96 28.23 113.56 -4.44
CA ASN A 96 26.89 113.01 -4.61
C ASN A 96 26.69 112.38 -5.99
N ILE A 97 27.29 112.95 -7.04
CA ILE A 97 27.32 112.33 -8.38
C ILE A 97 28.08 111.01 -8.37
N ASN A 98 29.28 110.97 -7.78
CA ASN A 98 30.09 109.76 -7.74
C ASN A 98 29.42 108.63 -6.92
N ASN A 99 28.73 109.00 -5.84
CA ASN A 99 27.97 108.08 -5.01
C ASN A 99 26.59 107.69 -5.58
N ARG A 100 26.25 108.13 -6.81
CA ARG A 100 24.96 107.85 -7.46
C ARG A 100 23.74 108.37 -6.70
N ASN A 101 23.93 109.37 -5.84
CA ASN A 101 22.89 110.01 -5.05
C ASN A 101 22.46 111.33 -5.70
N PHE A 102 21.81 111.23 -6.86
CA PHE A 102 21.39 112.40 -7.64
C PHE A 102 20.41 113.34 -6.91
N PRO A 103 19.42 112.86 -6.12
CA PRO A 103 18.54 113.76 -5.38
C PRO A 103 19.28 114.70 -4.42
N ALA A 104 20.34 114.22 -3.76
CA ALA A 104 21.18 115.06 -2.90
C ALA A 104 22.06 116.04 -3.73
N ALA A 105 22.46 115.65 -4.94
CA ALA A 105 23.21 116.52 -5.85
C ALA A 105 22.37 117.72 -6.34
N VAL A 106 21.05 117.58 -6.47
CA VAL A 106 20.13 118.67 -6.89
C VAL A 106 20.23 119.88 -5.95
N LEU A 107 20.34 119.66 -4.63
CA LEU A 107 20.47 120.75 -3.67
C LEU A 107 21.72 121.60 -3.94
N HIS A 108 22.88 120.94 -4.14
CA HIS A 108 24.13 121.64 -4.46
C HIS A 108 24.08 122.29 -5.85
N LEU A 109 23.45 121.63 -6.83
CA LEU A 109 23.26 122.19 -8.16
C LEU A 109 22.45 123.50 -8.11
N ASN A 110 21.31 123.50 -7.41
CA ASN A 110 20.47 124.69 -7.26
C ASN A 110 21.20 125.83 -6.56
N ARG A 111 22.01 125.53 -5.53
CA ARG A 111 22.88 126.54 -4.87
C ARG A 111 23.91 127.14 -5.81
N LEU A 112 24.56 126.30 -6.62
CA LEU A 112 25.54 126.76 -7.62
C LEU A 112 24.87 127.61 -8.71
N ILE A 113 23.69 127.22 -9.20
CA ILE A 113 22.91 128.04 -10.14
C ILE A 113 22.58 129.40 -9.53
N HIS A 114 22.10 129.41 -8.28
CA HIS A 114 21.76 130.64 -7.57
C HIS A 114 22.98 131.55 -7.34
N TYR A 115 24.13 130.95 -6.99
CA TYR A 115 25.41 131.65 -6.89
C TYR A 115 25.78 132.34 -8.21
N GLN A 116 25.68 131.65 -9.34
CA GLN A 116 25.98 132.22 -10.65
C GLN A 116 24.98 133.31 -11.07
N ALA A 117 23.72 133.19 -10.65
CA ALA A 117 22.66 134.15 -10.93
C ALA A 117 22.87 135.48 -10.20
N ILE A 118 23.14 135.44 -8.88
CA ILE A 118 23.41 136.66 -8.08
C ILE A 118 24.66 137.38 -8.59
N ASN A 119 25.71 136.63 -8.91
CA ASN A 119 26.96 137.20 -9.39
C ASN A 119 26.92 137.60 -10.89
N GLY A 120 25.75 137.48 -11.53
CA GLY A 120 25.48 138.07 -12.84
C GLY A 120 26.08 137.35 -14.05
N PHE A 121 26.60 136.13 -13.87
CA PHE A 121 27.21 135.37 -14.98
C PHE A 121 26.39 134.15 -15.45
N TRP A 122 25.29 133.82 -14.76
CA TRP A 122 24.34 132.79 -15.21
C TRP A 122 23.72 133.02 -16.60
N GLU A 123 23.48 134.29 -16.95
CA GLU A 123 22.81 134.69 -18.21
C GLU A 123 23.75 135.42 -19.17
N LYS A 124 25.06 135.46 -18.88
CA LYS A 124 26.04 136.19 -19.70
C LYS A 124 26.19 135.59 -21.10
N SER A 125 25.94 134.28 -21.24
CA SER A 125 25.89 133.59 -22.54
C SER A 125 24.75 134.07 -23.45
N LYS A 126 23.62 134.53 -22.90
CA LYS A 126 22.49 135.07 -23.70
C LYS A 126 22.70 136.52 -24.17
N ARG A 127 23.62 137.28 -23.56
CA ARG A 127 23.83 138.72 -23.84
C ARG A 127 24.77 139.00 -25.03
N LYS A 128 25.47 138.00 -25.56
CA LYS A 128 26.21 138.10 -26.84
C LYS A 128 25.29 137.60 -27.97
N TYR A 129 24.83 138.50 -28.82
CA TYR A 129 23.77 138.37 -29.85
C TYR A 129 23.89 137.22 -30.89
N PHE A 130 24.79 136.25 -30.75
CA PHE A 130 24.97 135.11 -31.67
C PHE A 130 25.11 133.71 -31.00
N ARG A 131 24.92 133.58 -29.68
CA ARG A 131 25.18 132.30 -28.96
C ARG A 131 23.95 131.43 -28.63
N SER A 132 22.73 131.85 -28.94
CA SER A 132 21.53 131.07 -28.60
C SER A 132 21.40 129.79 -29.43
N SER A 133 21.87 129.81 -30.69
CA SER A 133 21.94 128.62 -31.55
C SER A 133 23.04 127.66 -31.11
N GLU A 134 24.20 128.16 -30.68
CA GLU A 134 25.29 127.31 -30.16
C GLU A 134 24.89 126.58 -28.87
N LEU A 135 24.14 127.25 -27.98
CA LEU A 135 23.65 126.64 -26.74
C LEU A 135 22.64 125.51 -27.01
N SER A 136 21.72 125.69 -27.95
CA SER A 136 20.74 124.64 -28.32
C SER A 136 21.43 123.46 -29.01
N VAL A 137 22.39 123.72 -29.90
CA VAL A 137 23.21 122.66 -30.54
C VAL A 137 24.00 121.86 -29.51
N GLN A 138 24.55 122.52 -28.47
CA GLN A 138 25.28 121.83 -27.41
C GLN A 138 24.36 120.98 -26.51
N GLN A 139 23.16 121.48 -26.19
CA GLN A 139 22.15 120.69 -25.46
C GLN A 139 21.68 119.48 -26.25
N ASP A 140 21.47 119.62 -27.57
CA ASP A 140 21.12 118.51 -28.45
C ASP A 140 22.25 117.48 -28.53
N LYS A 141 23.51 117.93 -28.59
CA LYS A 141 24.68 117.04 -28.57
C LYS A 141 24.75 116.23 -27.27
N GLU A 142 24.56 116.87 -26.12
CA GLU A 142 24.56 116.21 -24.81
C GLU A 142 23.41 115.20 -24.68
N ARG A 143 22.23 115.54 -25.24
CA ARG A 143 21.08 114.62 -25.32
C ARG A 143 21.39 113.39 -26.18
N ILE A 144 21.96 113.60 -27.37
CA ILE A 144 22.33 112.51 -28.28
C ILE A 144 23.37 111.60 -27.61
N GLU A 145 24.36 112.16 -26.92
CA GLU A 145 25.39 111.39 -26.21
C GLU A 145 24.81 110.56 -25.06
N LEU A 146 23.90 111.14 -24.26
CA LEU A 146 23.21 110.43 -23.18
C LEU A 146 22.33 109.28 -23.72
N VAL A 147 21.59 109.53 -24.80
CA VAL A 147 20.75 108.50 -25.42
C VAL A 147 21.60 107.40 -26.05
N SER A 148 22.71 107.74 -26.71
CA SER A 148 23.63 106.77 -27.32
C SER A 148 24.23 105.83 -26.27
N THR A 149 24.70 106.39 -25.16
CA THR A 149 25.32 105.62 -24.07
C THR A 149 24.30 104.74 -23.34
N HIS A 150 23.06 105.23 -23.18
CA HIS A 150 21.98 104.41 -22.65
C HIS A 150 21.63 103.25 -23.58
N LEU A 151 21.49 103.52 -24.88
CA LEU A 151 21.17 102.50 -25.87
C LEU A 151 22.23 101.38 -25.90
N GLU A 152 23.51 101.75 -25.81
CA GLU A 152 24.61 100.79 -25.73
C GLU A 152 24.55 99.95 -24.45
N ALA A 153 24.30 100.56 -23.29
CA ALA A 153 24.15 99.85 -22.02
C ALA A 153 22.95 98.88 -22.04
N THR A 154 21.81 99.31 -22.60
CA THR A 154 20.63 98.46 -22.76
C THR A 154 20.89 97.31 -23.76
N SER A 155 21.62 97.56 -24.85
CA SER A 155 21.98 96.54 -25.84
C SER A 155 22.85 95.43 -25.22
N GLN A 156 23.89 95.80 -24.47
CA GLN A 156 24.75 94.83 -23.77
C GLN A 156 23.98 93.99 -22.74
N ARG A 157 23.04 94.63 -22.03
CA ARG A 157 22.16 93.93 -21.09
C ARG A 157 21.25 92.93 -21.79
N LEU A 158 20.67 93.31 -22.94
CA LEU A 158 19.82 92.42 -23.73
C LEU A 158 20.62 91.21 -24.25
N GLU A 159 21.86 91.43 -24.72
CA GLU A 159 22.73 90.34 -25.16
C GLU A 159 23.03 89.36 -24.00
N THR A 160 23.28 89.89 -22.80
CA THR A 160 23.51 89.07 -21.60
C THR A 160 22.28 88.25 -21.24
N LEU A 161 21.09 88.87 -21.27
CA LEU A 161 19.82 88.18 -20.99
C LEU A 161 19.53 87.09 -22.03
N LEU A 162 19.80 87.34 -23.31
CA LEU A 162 19.64 86.35 -24.38
C LEU A 162 20.54 85.14 -24.16
N LYS A 163 21.82 85.35 -23.81
CA LYS A 163 22.74 84.25 -23.48
C LYS A 163 22.24 83.41 -22.30
N VAL A 164 21.78 84.07 -21.23
CA VAL A 164 21.21 83.35 -20.07
C VAL A 164 19.95 82.56 -20.45
N LEU A 165 19.10 83.13 -21.32
CA LEU A 165 17.90 82.46 -21.80
C LEU A 165 18.23 81.22 -22.64
N GLU A 166 19.23 81.32 -23.53
CA GLU A 166 19.71 80.17 -24.33
C GLU A 166 20.26 79.06 -23.44
N THR A 167 21.15 79.39 -22.49
CA THR A 167 21.68 78.37 -21.55
C THR A 167 20.57 77.71 -20.74
N SER A 168 19.61 78.49 -20.23
CA SER A 168 18.49 77.98 -19.45
C SER A 168 17.58 77.06 -20.28
N LYS A 169 17.40 77.38 -21.56
CA LYS A 169 16.67 76.52 -22.50
C LYS A 169 17.40 75.19 -22.72
N ASP A 170 18.71 75.23 -22.98
CA ASP A 170 19.51 74.03 -23.19
C ASP A 170 19.52 73.12 -21.95
N ASP A 171 19.63 73.71 -20.75
CA ASP A 171 19.54 73.00 -19.48
C ASP A 171 18.17 72.32 -19.31
N LEU A 172 17.09 73.02 -19.67
CA LEU A 172 15.72 72.49 -19.60
C LEU A 172 15.49 71.35 -20.59
N ASP A 173 16.01 71.46 -21.81
CA ASP A 173 15.93 70.41 -22.83
C ASP A 173 16.71 69.16 -22.39
N SER A 174 17.92 69.35 -21.83
CA SER A 174 18.73 68.28 -21.25
C SER A 174 18.01 67.59 -20.09
N PHE A 175 17.49 68.37 -19.13
CA PHE A 175 16.73 67.85 -18.00
C PHE A 175 15.50 67.04 -18.45
N THR A 176 14.75 67.55 -19.42
CA THR A 176 13.56 66.88 -19.97
C THR A 176 13.92 65.56 -20.65
N SER A 177 15.02 65.54 -21.41
CA SER A 177 15.53 64.32 -22.05
C SER A 177 15.90 63.24 -21.03
N VAL A 178 16.68 63.62 -20.00
CA VAL A 178 17.08 62.71 -18.92
C VAL A 178 15.85 62.16 -18.19
N LYS A 179 14.90 63.02 -17.82
CA LYS A 179 13.68 62.59 -17.11
C LYS A 179 12.78 61.68 -17.93
N ARG A 180 12.71 61.86 -19.25
CA ARG A 180 12.02 60.91 -20.15
C ARG A 180 12.71 59.54 -20.17
N SER A 181 14.03 59.53 -20.22
CA SER A 181 14.80 58.27 -20.18
C SER A 181 14.60 57.53 -18.87
N GLU A 182 14.72 58.23 -17.73
CA GLU A 182 14.49 57.65 -16.40
C GLU A 182 13.05 57.10 -16.27
N LEU A 183 12.05 57.83 -16.79
CA LEU A 183 10.66 57.36 -16.75
C LEU A 183 10.47 56.07 -17.56
N SER A 184 11.08 56.00 -18.75
CA SER A 184 11.02 54.79 -19.59
C SER A 184 11.67 53.58 -18.91
N GLU A 185 12.77 53.79 -18.17
CA GLU A 185 13.42 52.74 -17.40
C GLU A 185 12.54 52.26 -16.23
N ILE A 186 11.91 53.19 -15.51
CA ILE A 186 10.95 52.88 -14.45
C ILE A 186 9.77 52.07 -15.00
N GLU A 187 9.20 52.45 -16.15
CA GLU A 187 8.11 51.71 -16.79
C GLU A 187 8.53 50.26 -17.15
N ALA A 188 9.74 50.10 -17.67
CA ALA A 188 10.30 48.79 -17.97
C ALA A 188 10.48 47.93 -16.70
N LEU A 189 11.03 48.52 -15.63
CA LEU A 189 11.21 47.85 -14.33
C LEU A 189 9.87 47.47 -13.68
N VAL A 190 8.86 48.33 -13.76
CA VAL A 190 7.51 48.03 -13.26
C VAL A 190 6.88 46.86 -14.03
N THR A 191 7.09 46.82 -15.35
CA THR A 191 6.59 45.73 -16.19
C THR A 191 7.29 44.41 -15.85
N ALA A 192 8.62 44.43 -15.73
CA ALA A 192 9.40 43.27 -15.30
C ALA A 192 8.96 42.78 -13.90
N SER A 193 8.75 43.70 -12.96
CA SER A 193 8.28 43.38 -11.60
C SER A 193 6.90 42.68 -11.60
N ARG A 194 5.96 43.16 -12.43
CA ARG A 194 4.65 42.51 -12.60
C ARG A 194 4.78 41.09 -13.17
N ASN A 195 5.65 40.89 -14.16
CA ASN A 195 5.90 39.58 -14.73
C ASN A 195 6.51 38.62 -13.70
N HIS A 196 7.53 39.06 -12.96
CA HIS A 196 8.12 38.27 -11.87
C HIS A 196 7.09 37.93 -10.78
N SER A 197 6.20 38.85 -10.42
CA SER A 197 5.12 38.59 -9.45
C SER A 197 4.14 37.52 -9.95
N SER A 198 3.84 37.49 -11.25
CA SER A 198 3.03 36.45 -11.85
C SER A 198 3.73 35.09 -11.84
N GLU A 199 5.03 35.05 -12.16
CA GLU A 199 5.84 33.82 -12.08
C GLU A 199 5.93 33.27 -10.66
N ILE A 200 6.18 34.13 -9.66
CA ILE A 200 6.20 33.75 -8.24
C ILE A 200 4.86 33.12 -7.83
N THR A 201 3.75 33.73 -8.24
CA THR A 201 2.40 33.22 -7.94
C THR A 201 2.18 31.84 -8.57
N ASN A 202 2.63 31.65 -9.81
CA ASN A 202 2.55 30.35 -10.49
C ASN A 202 3.40 29.29 -9.79
N LEU A 203 4.66 29.61 -9.47
CA LEU A 203 5.55 28.73 -8.72
C LEU A 203 4.97 28.35 -7.34
N GLN A 204 4.34 29.30 -6.65
CA GLN A 204 3.69 29.04 -5.37
C GLN A 204 2.50 28.08 -5.51
N SER A 205 1.70 28.23 -6.57
CA SER A 205 0.61 27.29 -6.89
C SER A 205 1.15 25.89 -7.21
N GLN A 206 2.20 25.79 -8.02
CA GLN A 206 2.85 24.50 -8.32
C GLN A 206 3.44 23.85 -7.06
N ALA A 207 4.06 24.64 -6.18
CA ALA A 207 4.59 24.16 -4.92
C ALA A 207 3.48 23.62 -3.99
N ALA A 208 2.33 24.29 -3.92
CA ALA A 208 1.18 23.81 -3.14
C ALA A 208 0.68 22.44 -3.65
N VAL A 209 0.56 22.28 -4.98
CA VAL A 209 0.18 20.99 -5.60
C VAL A 209 1.21 19.91 -5.30
N LEU A 210 2.50 20.23 -5.36
CA LEU A 210 3.57 19.27 -5.01
C LEU A 210 3.53 18.87 -3.53
N ILE A 211 3.23 19.80 -2.62
CA ILE A 211 3.08 19.51 -1.18
C ILE A 211 1.91 18.54 -0.96
N GLU A 212 0.75 18.78 -1.57
CA GLU A 212 -0.38 17.84 -1.49
C GLU A 212 -0.01 16.45 -2.02
N LYS A 213 0.69 16.40 -3.17
CA LYS A 213 1.15 15.13 -3.73
C LYS A 213 2.13 14.41 -2.80
N ILE A 214 3.08 15.12 -2.21
CA ILE A 214 4.03 14.56 -1.23
C ILE A 214 3.29 13.99 -0.03
N ASN A 215 2.33 14.72 0.53
CA ASN A 215 1.55 14.26 1.67
C ASN A 215 0.72 13.01 1.32
N SER A 216 0.10 12.96 0.14
CA SER A 216 -0.63 11.77 -0.31
C SER A 216 0.27 10.54 -0.47
N LEU A 217 1.50 10.73 -0.99
CA LEU A 217 2.48 9.66 -1.13
C LEU A 217 3.02 9.19 0.22
N LEU A 218 3.22 10.12 1.15
CA LEU A 218 3.65 9.81 2.51
C LEU A 218 2.59 8.95 3.22
N GLN A 219 1.32 9.36 3.16
CA GLN A 219 0.22 8.59 3.73
C GLN A 219 0.14 7.18 3.14
N ALA A 220 0.18 7.05 1.81
CA ALA A 220 0.17 5.75 1.14
C ALA A 220 1.38 4.88 1.53
N SER A 221 2.55 5.49 1.75
CA SER A 221 3.74 4.79 2.22
C SER A 221 3.61 4.33 3.67
N GLU A 222 2.97 5.10 4.53
CA GLU A 222 2.71 4.74 5.94
C GLU A 222 1.69 3.61 6.04
N GLU A 223 0.60 3.67 5.26
CA GLU A 223 -0.39 2.59 5.17
C GLU A 223 0.27 1.29 4.71
N LYS A 224 1.05 1.34 3.62
CA LYS A 224 1.74 0.15 3.11
C LYS A 224 2.78 -0.41 4.07
N LYS A 225 3.42 0.45 4.86
CA LYS A 225 4.33 0.00 5.93
C LYS A 225 3.56 -0.72 7.03
N ALA A 226 2.42 -0.18 7.47
CA ALA A 226 1.58 -0.81 8.48
C ALA A 226 1.08 -2.20 8.02
N ASP A 227 0.63 -2.32 6.77
CA ASP A 227 0.25 -3.60 6.16
C ASP A 227 1.42 -4.59 6.15
N SER A 228 2.62 -4.12 5.79
CA SER A 228 3.82 -4.96 5.78
C SER A 228 4.22 -5.43 7.18
N ASP A 229 4.10 -4.56 8.19
CA ASP A 229 4.37 -4.89 9.59
C ASP A 229 3.37 -5.93 10.11
N GLN A 230 2.08 -5.80 9.75
CA GLN A 230 1.06 -6.79 10.08
C GLN A 230 1.35 -8.15 9.42
N LEU A 231 1.69 -8.16 8.13
CA LEU A 231 2.02 -9.39 7.41
C LEU A 231 3.24 -10.10 8.02
N LEU A 232 4.24 -9.33 8.49
CA LEU A 232 5.39 -9.90 9.22
C LEU A 232 4.98 -10.54 10.54
N ILE A 233 4.05 -9.94 11.29
CA ILE A 233 3.52 -10.51 12.53
C ILE A 233 2.78 -11.82 12.23
N GLU A 234 1.87 -11.81 11.25
CA GLU A 234 1.10 -12.99 10.84
C GLU A 234 2.01 -14.12 10.35
N THR A 235 3.01 -13.81 9.53
CA THR A 235 3.99 -14.78 9.04
C THR A 235 4.78 -15.41 10.18
N ARG A 236 5.22 -14.60 11.16
CA ARG A 236 5.93 -15.12 12.35
C ARG A 236 5.02 -16.02 13.19
N ALA A 237 3.75 -15.68 13.34
CA ALA A 237 2.78 -16.52 14.05
C ALA A 237 2.58 -17.86 13.33
N GLN A 238 2.38 -17.85 12.01
CA GLN A 238 2.26 -19.07 11.21
C GLN A 238 3.52 -19.93 11.27
N LEU A 239 4.70 -19.34 11.22
CA LEU A 239 5.97 -20.06 11.37
C LEU A 239 6.10 -20.72 12.75
N GLN A 240 5.65 -20.06 13.81
CA GLN A 240 5.60 -20.65 15.15
C GLN A 240 4.64 -21.84 15.18
N THR A 241 3.43 -21.69 14.66
CA THR A 241 2.47 -22.80 14.57
C THR A 241 3.04 -23.98 13.78
N LEU A 242 3.66 -23.72 12.63
CA LEU A 242 4.30 -24.75 11.81
C LEU A 242 5.42 -25.46 12.58
N LYS A 243 6.25 -24.72 13.32
CA LYS A 243 7.29 -25.28 14.17
C LYS A 243 6.70 -26.22 15.22
N THR A 244 5.67 -25.79 15.95
CA THR A 244 4.99 -26.64 16.96
C THR A 244 4.37 -27.87 16.31
N THR A 245 3.82 -27.74 15.10
CA THR A 245 3.26 -28.87 14.35
C THR A 245 4.34 -29.88 13.97
N PHE A 246 5.51 -29.41 13.52
CA PHE A 246 6.65 -30.28 13.25
C PHE A 246 7.18 -30.96 14.50
N GLU A 247 7.31 -30.24 15.62
CA GLU A 247 7.70 -30.81 16.91
C GLU A 247 6.72 -31.92 17.33
N ASN A 248 5.41 -31.71 17.19
CA ASN A 248 4.39 -32.73 17.48
C ASN A 248 4.46 -33.94 16.53
N ILE A 249 4.69 -33.73 15.23
CA ILE A 249 4.87 -34.82 14.26
C ILE A 249 6.11 -35.64 14.61
N GLU A 250 7.21 -34.99 14.96
CA GLU A 250 8.45 -35.65 15.39
C GLU A 250 8.20 -36.53 16.63
N GLN A 251 7.50 -36.01 17.64
CA GLN A 251 7.12 -36.79 18.82
C GLN A 251 6.24 -37.99 18.45
N ASN A 252 5.20 -37.79 17.63
CA ASN A 252 4.32 -38.88 17.19
C ASN A 252 5.09 -39.97 16.41
N ILE A 253 6.06 -39.60 15.58
CA ILE A 253 6.91 -40.56 14.85
C ILE A 253 7.78 -41.36 15.83
N LEU A 254 8.33 -40.71 16.86
CA LEU A 254 9.12 -41.38 17.90
C LEU A 254 8.27 -42.36 18.71
N GLU A 255 7.06 -41.96 19.10
CA GLU A 255 6.09 -42.83 19.79
C GLU A 255 5.72 -44.03 18.92
N GLN A 256 5.30 -43.81 17.67
CA GLN A 256 4.96 -44.91 16.74
C GLN A 256 6.13 -45.85 16.50
N LYS A 257 7.35 -45.33 16.41
CA LYS A 257 8.56 -46.16 16.27
C LYS A 257 8.77 -47.06 17.49
N ASN A 258 8.56 -46.53 18.70
CA ASN A 258 8.67 -47.29 19.93
C ASN A 258 7.58 -48.38 20.04
N ASP A 259 6.35 -48.03 19.66
CA ASP A 259 5.24 -48.99 19.59
C ASP A 259 5.52 -50.10 18.58
N PHE A 260 6.07 -49.76 17.41
CA PHE A 260 6.43 -50.73 16.39
C PHE A 260 7.54 -51.69 16.86
N GLU A 261 8.58 -51.19 17.53
CA GLU A 261 9.62 -52.06 18.10
C GLU A 261 9.06 -52.97 19.21
N THR A 262 8.14 -52.46 20.05
CA THR A 262 7.45 -53.25 21.06
C THR A 262 6.60 -54.36 20.43
N LEU A 263 5.81 -54.02 19.42
CA LEU A 263 4.96 -54.98 18.69
C LEU A 263 5.82 -56.05 18.00
N LYS A 264 6.94 -55.65 17.38
CA LYS A 264 7.89 -56.56 16.75
C LYS A 264 8.51 -57.52 17.77
N GLN A 265 8.85 -57.04 18.97
CA GLN A 265 9.35 -57.89 20.04
C GLN A 265 8.28 -58.88 20.53
N ASP A 266 7.04 -58.43 20.74
CA ASP A 266 5.92 -59.29 21.12
C ASP A 266 5.62 -60.34 20.03
N PHE A 267 5.59 -59.93 18.76
CA PHE A 267 5.42 -60.83 17.63
C PHE A 267 6.52 -61.90 17.59
N LYS A 268 7.78 -61.51 17.76
CA LYS A 268 8.91 -62.45 17.81
C LYS A 268 8.79 -63.43 18.97
N SER A 269 8.37 -62.96 20.14
CA SER A 269 8.11 -63.80 21.31
C SER A 269 7.00 -64.82 21.04
N LYS A 270 5.85 -64.37 20.51
CA LYS A 270 4.73 -65.25 20.14
C LYS A 270 5.12 -66.25 19.05
N LEU A 271 5.87 -65.82 18.03
CA LEU A 271 6.38 -66.70 16.99
C LEU A 271 7.27 -67.80 17.58
N THR A 272 8.21 -67.43 18.44
CA THR A 272 9.11 -68.39 19.11
C THR A 272 8.31 -69.39 19.97
N PHE A 273 7.27 -68.91 20.67
CA PHE A 273 6.36 -69.77 21.40
C PHE A 273 5.61 -70.75 20.48
N VAL A 274 5.05 -70.27 19.36
CA VAL A 274 4.34 -71.11 18.39
C VAL A 274 5.28 -72.15 17.77
N GLU A 275 6.47 -71.76 17.35
CA GLU A 275 7.50 -72.68 16.83
C GLU A 275 7.84 -73.78 17.86
N SER A 276 7.99 -73.42 19.14
CA SER A 276 8.23 -74.42 20.21
C SER A 276 7.07 -75.40 20.39
N LYS A 277 5.83 -74.95 20.16
CA LYS A 277 4.64 -75.81 20.23
C LYS A 277 4.47 -76.67 19.00
N HIS A 278 4.87 -76.19 17.83
CA HIS A 278 4.82 -76.97 16.60
C HIS A 278 5.63 -78.27 16.74
N ALA A 279 6.86 -78.19 17.24
CA ALA A 279 7.70 -79.37 17.52
C ALA A 279 7.05 -80.33 18.55
N TYR A 280 6.41 -79.78 19.59
CA TYR A 280 5.67 -80.58 20.58
C TYR A 280 4.46 -81.31 19.96
N PHE A 281 3.71 -80.65 19.09
CA PHE A 281 2.54 -81.23 18.42
C PHE A 281 2.94 -82.28 17.39
N GLU A 282 4.03 -82.07 16.65
CA GLU A 282 4.56 -83.05 15.71
C GLU A 282 4.96 -84.35 16.43
N GLN A 283 5.66 -84.23 17.57
CA GLN A 283 6.03 -85.38 18.40
C GLN A 283 4.80 -86.09 18.99
N ARG A 284 3.76 -85.35 19.38
CA ARG A 284 2.52 -85.91 19.95
C ARG A 284 1.68 -86.61 18.89
N ASN A 285 1.61 -86.08 17.67
CA ASN A 285 0.90 -86.70 16.56
C ASN A 285 1.55 -88.02 16.14
N GLN A 286 2.89 -88.09 16.07
CA GLN A 286 3.58 -89.37 15.84
C GLN A 286 3.29 -90.40 16.95
N TYR A 287 3.23 -89.97 18.21
CA TYR A 287 2.85 -90.83 19.33
C TYR A 287 1.38 -91.29 19.29
N LEU A 288 0.47 -90.43 18.83
CA LEU A 288 -0.95 -90.76 18.66
C LEU A 288 -1.17 -91.72 17.48
N ASP A 289 -0.49 -91.56 16.36
CA ASP A 289 -0.55 -92.49 15.23
C ASP A 289 -0.05 -93.89 15.62
N ASP A 290 1.03 -93.98 16.39
CA ASP A 290 1.60 -95.27 16.84
C ASP A 290 0.67 -96.01 17.83
N LEU A 291 -0.05 -95.27 18.70
CA LEU A 291 -1.01 -95.86 19.65
C LEU A 291 -2.36 -96.21 19.01
N ILE A 292 -2.92 -95.32 18.17
CA ILE A 292 -4.27 -95.49 17.63
C ILE A 292 -4.29 -96.52 16.50
N GLY A 293 -3.27 -96.54 15.63
CA GLY A 293 -3.20 -97.48 14.51
C GLY A 293 -3.06 -98.94 14.96
N ARG A 294 -2.39 -99.20 16.09
CA ARG A 294 -2.00 -100.57 16.49
C ARG A 294 -2.93 -101.25 17.50
N GLU A 295 -3.57 -100.52 18.43
CA GLU A 295 -4.28 -101.15 19.56
C GLU A 295 -5.81 -101.26 19.40
N VAL A 296 -6.44 -100.39 18.61
CA VAL A 296 -7.93 -100.33 18.54
C VAL A 296 -8.50 -101.42 17.62
N GLY A 297 -7.92 -101.66 16.44
CA GLY A 297 -8.43 -102.67 15.50
C GLY A 297 -8.25 -104.12 15.98
N ALA A 298 -7.11 -104.41 16.62
CA ALA A 298 -6.78 -105.75 17.09
C ALA A 298 -7.60 -106.18 18.33
N SER A 299 -7.80 -105.27 19.30
CA SER A 299 -8.57 -105.60 20.51
C SER A 299 -10.07 -105.77 20.25
N LEU A 300 -10.65 -104.95 19.35
CA LEU A 300 -12.06 -105.07 18.95
C LEU A 300 -12.34 -106.37 18.20
N PHE A 301 -11.46 -106.74 17.27
CA PHE A 301 -11.55 -108.02 16.56
C PHE A 301 -11.53 -109.20 17.53
N GLU A 302 -10.60 -109.21 18.49
CA GLU A 302 -10.46 -110.33 19.42
C GLU A 302 -11.66 -110.42 20.37
N THR A 303 -12.23 -109.28 20.79
CA THR A 303 -13.44 -109.25 21.64
C THR A 303 -14.67 -109.83 20.91
N PHE A 304 -14.90 -109.47 19.64
CA PHE A 304 -16.02 -110.02 18.87
C PHE A 304 -15.82 -111.48 18.46
N LYS A 305 -14.58 -111.87 18.16
CA LYS A 305 -14.21 -113.26 17.90
C LYS A 305 -14.38 -114.13 19.14
N GLN A 306 -14.01 -113.65 20.33
CA GLN A 306 -14.24 -114.33 21.59
C GLN A 306 -15.74 -114.58 21.82
N ARG A 307 -16.58 -113.54 21.67
CA ARG A 307 -18.04 -113.68 21.81
C ARG A 307 -18.68 -114.62 20.79
N LYS A 308 -18.22 -114.61 19.53
CA LYS A 308 -18.63 -115.60 18.52
C LYS A 308 -18.26 -117.02 18.95
N THR A 309 -17.09 -117.20 19.57
CA THR A 309 -16.61 -118.51 20.00
C THR A 309 -17.42 -119.01 21.21
N GLU A 310 -17.70 -118.15 22.19
CA GLU A 310 -18.59 -118.48 23.34
C GLU A 310 -19.99 -118.93 22.90
N LEU A 311 -20.56 -118.26 21.88
CA LEU A 311 -21.87 -118.65 21.33
C LEU A 311 -21.81 -119.96 20.51
N THR A 312 -20.65 -120.32 19.97
CA THR A 312 -20.49 -121.53 19.15
C THR A 312 -20.73 -122.79 19.98
N ASP A 313 -20.32 -122.79 21.25
CA ASP A 313 -20.52 -123.94 22.13
C ASP A 313 -21.99 -124.11 22.54
N SER A 314 -22.68 -123.00 22.81
CA SER A 314 -24.13 -123.02 23.07
C SER A 314 -24.93 -123.46 21.82
N ILE A 315 -24.56 -122.98 20.63
CA ILE A 315 -25.20 -123.41 19.36
C ILE A 315 -24.97 -124.89 19.09
N LYS A 316 -23.76 -125.42 19.37
CA LYS A 316 -23.50 -126.86 19.25
C LYS A 316 -24.39 -127.66 20.20
N PHE A 317 -24.57 -127.19 21.43
CA PHE A 317 -25.49 -127.81 22.40
C PHE A 317 -26.93 -127.86 21.86
N TRP A 318 -27.45 -126.76 21.33
CA TRP A 318 -28.81 -126.73 20.78
C TRP A 318 -28.94 -127.51 19.45
N LYS A 319 -27.91 -127.49 18.60
CA LYS A 319 -27.86 -128.26 17.34
C LYS A 319 -28.03 -129.75 17.60
N TRP A 320 -27.37 -130.26 18.63
CA TRP A 320 -27.51 -131.65 19.03
C TRP A 320 -28.78 -131.91 19.82
N SER A 321 -29.27 -130.94 20.62
CA SER A 321 -30.51 -131.09 21.39
C SER A 321 -31.77 -131.23 20.53
N ILE A 322 -31.85 -130.59 19.35
CA ILE A 322 -33.02 -130.70 18.46
C ILE A 322 -33.31 -132.16 18.06
N PRO A 323 -32.37 -132.93 17.46
CA PRO A 323 -32.64 -134.32 17.10
C PRO A 323 -32.87 -135.21 18.32
N THR A 324 -32.20 -134.98 19.46
CA THR A 324 -32.46 -135.76 20.68
C THR A 324 -33.86 -135.55 21.21
N ILE A 325 -34.32 -134.29 21.31
CA ILE A 325 -35.65 -133.97 21.81
C ILE A 325 -36.74 -134.43 20.82
N ALA A 326 -36.44 -134.46 19.51
CA ALA A 326 -37.31 -135.03 18.49
C ALA A 326 -37.46 -136.55 18.62
N LEU A 327 -36.37 -137.27 18.92
CA LEU A 327 -36.42 -138.71 19.17
C LEU A 327 -37.15 -139.02 20.49
N VAL A 328 -36.87 -138.26 21.55
CA VAL A 328 -37.57 -138.37 22.83
C VAL A 328 -39.06 -138.07 22.67
N SER A 329 -39.44 -137.06 21.87
CA SER A 329 -40.84 -136.75 21.62
C SER A 329 -41.55 -137.84 20.84
N ALA A 330 -40.93 -138.37 19.79
CA ALA A 330 -41.45 -139.50 19.03
C ALA A 330 -41.62 -140.74 19.93
N PHE A 331 -40.59 -141.09 20.72
CA PHE A 331 -40.65 -142.22 21.64
C PHE A 331 -41.70 -142.04 22.74
N TRP A 332 -41.83 -140.83 23.30
CA TRP A 332 -42.81 -140.52 24.34
C TRP A 332 -44.23 -140.64 23.84
N ILE A 333 -44.49 -140.16 22.61
CA ILE A 333 -45.78 -140.36 21.94
C ILE A 333 -46.04 -141.86 21.78
N VAL A 334 -45.11 -142.62 21.21
CA VAL A 334 -45.29 -144.09 21.03
C VAL A 334 -45.56 -144.79 22.37
N TYR A 335 -44.80 -144.46 23.42
CA TYR A 335 -44.97 -145.05 24.76
C TYR A 335 -46.36 -144.79 25.35
N LEU A 336 -46.89 -143.57 25.23
CA LEU A 336 -48.22 -143.23 25.76
C LEU A 336 -49.36 -144.02 25.10
N PHE A 337 -49.15 -144.50 23.87
CA PHE A 337 -50.13 -145.27 23.12
C PHE A 337 -49.80 -146.77 23.05
N TRP A 338 -48.69 -147.22 23.66
CA TRP A 338 -48.29 -148.62 23.66
C TRP A 338 -49.14 -149.44 24.66
N GLY A 339 -49.89 -150.42 24.16
CA GLY A 339 -50.74 -151.30 24.98
C GLY A 339 -52.19 -150.83 25.15
N VAL A 340 -52.64 -149.82 24.40
CA VAL A 340 -54.05 -149.42 24.35
C VAL A 340 -54.78 -150.21 23.28
N ASP A 341 -55.79 -150.99 23.68
CA ASP A 341 -56.57 -151.85 22.78
C ASP A 341 -57.58 -151.02 21.97
N PRO A 342 -57.56 -151.02 20.62
CA PRO A 342 -58.37 -150.11 19.79
C PRO A 342 -59.88 -150.20 20.04
N ALA A 343 -60.36 -151.34 20.51
CA ALA A 343 -61.79 -151.59 20.73
C ALA A 343 -62.35 -151.00 22.03
N SER A 344 -61.50 -150.56 22.98
CA SER A 344 -61.91 -150.05 24.29
C SER A 344 -61.46 -148.61 24.57
N ILE A 345 -61.14 -147.85 23.51
CA ILE A 345 -60.67 -146.47 23.64
C ILE A 345 -61.82 -145.56 24.12
N SER A 346 -61.85 -145.32 25.42
CA SER A 346 -62.63 -144.25 26.03
C SER A 346 -62.06 -142.89 25.62
N TRP A 347 -62.91 -141.95 25.19
CA TRP A 347 -62.54 -140.56 24.84
C TRP A 347 -61.68 -139.88 25.93
N GLN A 348 -61.94 -140.20 27.19
CA GLN A 348 -61.18 -139.72 28.34
C GLN A 348 -59.69 -140.11 28.27
N LEU A 349 -59.36 -141.30 27.75
CA LEU A 349 -57.99 -141.80 27.64
C LEU A 349 -57.20 -141.01 26.57
N LEU A 350 -57.83 -140.71 25.44
CA LEU A 350 -57.25 -139.89 24.36
C LEU A 350 -56.95 -138.47 24.83
N LEU A 351 -57.87 -137.85 25.57
CA LEU A 351 -57.70 -136.49 26.07
C LEU A 351 -56.58 -136.39 27.10
N ILE A 352 -56.52 -137.34 28.04
CA ILE A 352 -55.44 -137.41 29.05
C ILE A 352 -54.09 -137.60 28.38
N ASN A 353 -53.99 -138.51 27.40
CA ASN A 353 -52.73 -138.74 26.69
C ASN A 353 -52.34 -137.53 25.83
N SER A 354 -53.28 -136.83 25.20
CA SER A 354 -53.01 -135.62 24.42
C SER A 354 -52.47 -134.49 25.29
N ILE A 355 -53.06 -134.25 26.47
CA ILE A 355 -52.56 -133.26 27.43
C ILE A 355 -51.15 -133.63 27.90
N LYS A 356 -50.87 -134.93 28.11
CA LYS A 356 -49.52 -135.42 28.46
C LYS A 356 -48.47 -135.25 27.36
N THR A 357 -48.87 -135.07 26.09
CA THR A 357 -47.92 -134.77 24.99
C THR A 357 -47.54 -133.29 24.88
N LEU A 358 -48.36 -132.37 25.39
CA LEU A 358 -48.12 -130.93 25.29
C LEU A 358 -46.79 -130.46 25.89
N PRO A 359 -46.35 -130.93 27.08
CA PRO A 359 -45.06 -130.53 27.64
C PRO A 359 -43.89 -130.86 26.71
N VAL A 360 -43.95 -132.02 26.04
CA VAL A 360 -42.87 -132.51 25.18
C VAL A 360 -42.82 -131.75 23.85
N LEU A 361 -43.99 -131.41 23.28
CA LEU A 361 -44.08 -130.53 22.10
C LEU A 361 -43.63 -129.11 22.42
N GLY A 362 -43.98 -128.59 23.61
CA GLY A 362 -43.50 -127.31 24.10
C GLY A 362 -41.97 -127.25 24.21
N LEU A 363 -41.34 -128.31 24.76
CA LEU A 363 -39.89 -128.43 24.83
C LEU A 363 -39.23 -128.51 23.45
N PHE A 364 -39.83 -129.24 22.49
CA PHE A 364 -39.34 -129.29 21.12
C PHE A 364 -39.38 -127.91 20.44
N PHE A 365 -40.50 -127.20 20.56
CA PHE A 365 -40.64 -125.85 20.01
C PHE A 365 -39.65 -124.86 20.65
N PHE A 366 -39.51 -124.91 21.98
CA PHE A 366 -38.58 -124.06 22.72
C PHE A 366 -37.12 -124.29 22.28
N THR A 367 -36.70 -125.55 22.16
CA THR A 367 -35.34 -125.94 21.74
C THR A 367 -35.03 -125.42 20.34
N THR A 368 -36.00 -125.51 19.42
CA THR A 368 -35.87 -125.01 18.04
C THR A 368 -35.77 -123.48 17.99
N SER A 369 -36.56 -122.78 18.81
CA SER A 369 -36.52 -121.32 18.91
C SER A 369 -35.20 -120.82 19.48
N GLN A 370 -34.67 -121.47 20.52
CA GLN A 370 -33.37 -121.10 21.10
C GLN A 370 -32.21 -121.33 20.12
N TYR A 371 -32.21 -122.45 19.39
CA TYR A 371 -31.22 -122.69 18.35
C TYR A 371 -31.18 -121.58 17.29
N THR A 372 -32.37 -121.17 16.81
CA THR A 372 -32.50 -120.12 15.80
C THR A 372 -32.01 -118.77 16.33
N LYS A 373 -32.37 -118.44 17.58
CA LYS A 373 -31.95 -117.20 18.24
C LYS A 373 -30.43 -117.13 18.38
N GLU A 374 -29.80 -118.18 18.87
CA GLU A 374 -28.35 -118.19 19.06
C GLU A 374 -27.57 -118.17 17.74
N ARG A 375 -28.07 -118.89 16.72
CA ARG A 375 -27.43 -118.87 15.40
C ARG A 375 -27.44 -117.49 14.75
N ASN A 376 -28.54 -116.75 14.87
CA ASN A 376 -28.62 -115.38 14.37
C ASN A 376 -27.59 -114.47 15.06
N PHE A 377 -27.39 -114.61 16.37
CA PHE A 377 -26.35 -113.85 17.08
C PHE A 377 -24.94 -114.22 16.59
N GLN A 378 -24.65 -115.51 16.35
CA GLN A 378 -23.35 -115.92 15.83
C GLN A 378 -23.04 -115.32 14.45
N GLU A 379 -24.02 -115.28 13.55
CA GLU A 379 -23.87 -114.68 12.22
C GLU A 379 -23.63 -113.17 12.31
N GLU A 380 -24.33 -112.47 13.21
CA GLU A 380 -24.15 -111.03 13.43
C GLU A 380 -22.77 -110.71 14.05
N TYR A 381 -22.32 -111.45 15.06
CA TYR A 381 -20.99 -111.26 15.64
C TYR A 381 -19.87 -111.63 14.65
N ALA A 382 -20.09 -112.61 13.76
CA ALA A 382 -19.16 -112.92 12.69
C ALA A 382 -19.05 -111.77 11.67
N PHE A 383 -20.18 -111.14 11.32
CA PHE A 383 -20.20 -109.96 10.47
C PHE A 383 -19.46 -108.79 11.12
N LYS A 384 -19.76 -108.49 12.39
CA LYS A 384 -19.09 -107.40 13.14
C LYS A 384 -17.57 -107.60 13.23
N SER A 385 -17.12 -108.83 13.48
CA SER A 385 -15.70 -109.19 13.51
C SER A 385 -15.02 -109.00 12.14
N ALA A 386 -15.67 -109.40 11.04
CA ALA A 386 -15.12 -109.22 9.70
C ALA A 386 -15.05 -107.74 9.30
N VAL A 387 -16.10 -106.97 9.58
CA VAL A 387 -16.13 -105.52 9.30
C VAL A 387 -15.00 -104.81 10.06
N ALA A 388 -14.84 -105.06 11.36
CA ALA A 388 -13.77 -104.47 12.17
C ALA A 388 -12.37 -104.71 11.62
N LEU A 389 -12.11 -105.90 11.04
CA LEU A 389 -10.81 -106.21 10.42
C LEU A 389 -10.60 -105.44 9.10
N THR A 390 -11.65 -105.28 8.29
CA THR A 390 -11.55 -104.65 6.97
C THR A 390 -11.57 -103.13 7.00
N VAL A 391 -12.24 -102.50 7.98
CA VAL A 391 -12.39 -101.04 8.06
C VAL A 391 -11.04 -100.33 8.17
N ASN A 392 -10.12 -100.85 8.99
CA ASN A 392 -8.78 -100.28 9.10
C ASN A 392 -8.00 -100.40 7.78
N SER A 393 -8.07 -101.54 7.10
CA SER A 393 -7.37 -101.73 5.82
C SER A 393 -7.91 -100.84 4.68
N TYR A 394 -9.21 -100.51 4.69
CA TYR A 394 -9.78 -99.56 3.73
C TYR A 394 -9.50 -98.11 4.10
N ALA A 395 -9.48 -97.79 5.40
CA ALA A 395 -9.11 -96.47 5.90
C ALA A 395 -7.66 -96.10 5.52
N GLU A 396 -6.72 -97.04 5.61
CA GLU A 396 -5.31 -96.84 5.23
C GLU A 396 -5.07 -96.58 3.73
N GLN A 397 -6.00 -96.95 2.85
CA GLN A 397 -5.87 -96.71 1.40
C GLN A 397 -6.36 -95.32 0.95
N LEU A 398 -6.96 -94.54 1.85
CA LEU A 398 -7.48 -93.21 1.54
C LEU A 398 -6.38 -92.15 1.67
N LYS A 399 -6.14 -91.36 0.61
CA LYS A 399 -5.12 -90.29 0.57
C LYS A 399 -5.48 -89.05 1.39
N GLU A 400 -6.75 -88.90 1.78
CA GLU A 400 -7.27 -87.72 2.48
C GLU A 400 -7.72 -88.08 3.90
N THR A 401 -7.09 -87.47 4.89
CA THR A 401 -7.31 -87.74 6.33
C THR A 401 -8.75 -87.45 6.78
N ALA A 402 -9.40 -86.43 6.21
CA ALA A 402 -10.79 -86.08 6.54
C ALA A 402 -11.81 -87.17 6.11
N ASN A 403 -11.56 -87.84 4.99
CA ASN A 403 -12.43 -88.92 4.50
C ASN A 403 -12.15 -90.25 5.21
N GLN A 404 -10.91 -90.45 5.68
CA GLN A 404 -10.51 -91.57 6.53
C GLN A 404 -11.24 -91.54 7.88
N ASP A 405 -11.22 -90.40 8.58
CA ASP A 405 -11.86 -90.26 9.89
C ASP A 405 -13.38 -90.44 9.84
N LYS A 406 -14.02 -89.95 8.76
CA LYS A 406 -15.46 -90.12 8.55
C LYS A 406 -15.83 -91.59 8.34
N LEU A 407 -15.07 -92.32 7.53
CA LEU A 407 -15.30 -93.75 7.26
C LEU A 407 -15.09 -94.59 8.54
N ILE A 408 -14.06 -94.27 9.32
CA ILE A 408 -13.83 -94.92 10.63
C ILE A 408 -15.00 -94.64 11.57
N MET A 409 -15.45 -93.39 11.69
CA MET A 409 -16.53 -93.00 12.59
C MET A 409 -17.87 -93.70 12.27
N ASP A 410 -18.30 -93.70 11.01
CA ASP A 410 -19.56 -94.35 10.59
C ASP A 410 -19.51 -95.87 10.78
N SER A 411 -18.34 -96.47 10.52
CA SER A 411 -18.13 -97.92 10.70
C SER A 411 -18.16 -98.32 12.18
N VAL A 412 -17.51 -97.53 13.03
CA VAL A 412 -17.54 -97.71 14.49
C VAL A 412 -18.97 -97.56 15.01
N GLN A 413 -19.71 -96.53 14.60
CA GLN A 413 -21.08 -96.31 15.04
C GLN A 413 -22.00 -97.50 14.71
N THR A 414 -21.82 -98.13 13.54
CA THR A 414 -22.58 -99.31 13.12
C THR A 414 -22.23 -100.56 13.95
N ILE A 415 -20.96 -100.75 14.29
CA ILE A 415 -20.49 -101.89 15.10
C ILE A 415 -21.09 -101.84 16.52
N TYR A 416 -21.21 -100.64 17.11
CA TYR A 416 -21.65 -100.42 18.49
C TYR A 416 -23.18 -100.36 18.71
N MET A 417 -24.02 -100.49 17.67
CA MET A 417 -25.49 -100.51 17.87
C MET A 417 -26.00 -101.86 18.47
N PRO A 418 -26.95 -101.83 19.43
CA PRO A 418 -27.43 -103.02 20.13
C PRO A 418 -28.38 -103.90 19.30
N PRO A 419 -28.42 -105.23 19.53
CA PRO A 419 -29.03 -106.23 18.63
C PRO A 419 -30.55 -106.09 18.43
N SER A 420 -31.23 -105.35 19.30
CA SER A 420 -32.70 -105.28 19.33
C SER A 420 -33.29 -104.18 18.45
N LYS A 421 -32.49 -103.24 17.92
CA LYS A 421 -33.02 -102.07 17.19
C LYS A 421 -33.11 -102.24 15.67
N GLN A 422 -32.37 -103.17 15.06
CA GLN A 422 -32.45 -103.42 13.60
C GLN A 422 -33.78 -104.05 13.13
N LYS A 423 -34.52 -104.73 14.03
CA LYS A 423 -35.80 -105.35 13.67
C LYS A 423 -36.96 -104.36 13.48
N VAL A 424 -36.79 -103.10 13.91
CA VAL A 424 -37.82 -102.06 13.79
C VAL A 424 -37.74 -101.28 12.46
N GLU A 425 -36.58 -101.28 11.80
CA GLU A 425 -36.40 -100.62 10.50
C GLU A 425 -36.80 -101.50 9.30
N GLN A 426 -36.62 -102.83 9.38
CA GLN A 426 -36.96 -103.73 8.27
C GLN A 426 -38.47 -103.90 7.99
N GLN A 427 -39.36 -103.46 8.89
CA GLN A 427 -40.82 -103.48 8.64
C GLN A 427 -41.36 -102.18 7.99
N LYS A 428 -40.57 -101.11 7.90
CA LYS A 428 -40.96 -99.86 7.21
C LYS A 428 -40.56 -99.81 5.73
N GLU A 429 -39.65 -100.65 5.27
CA GLU A 429 -39.20 -100.67 3.87
C GLU A 429 -40.07 -101.55 2.94
N GLY A 430 -40.86 -102.50 3.46
CA GLY A 430 -41.66 -103.42 2.65
C GLY A 430 -42.88 -102.80 1.92
N VAL A 431 -43.30 -101.58 2.28
CA VAL A 431 -44.38 -100.85 1.58
C VAL A 431 -43.83 -99.96 0.46
N SER A 432 -42.56 -99.55 0.56
CA SER A 432 -41.85 -98.73 -0.44
C SER A 432 -41.43 -99.53 -1.69
N SER A 433 -41.12 -100.82 -1.53
CA SER A 433 -40.64 -101.68 -2.63
C SER A 433 -41.73 -102.02 -3.66
N ILE A 434 -43.01 -102.11 -3.25
CA ILE A 434 -44.13 -102.39 -4.16
C ILE A 434 -44.52 -101.15 -4.98
N GLN A 435 -44.27 -99.95 -4.45
CA GLN A 435 -44.53 -98.68 -5.12
C GLN A 435 -43.47 -98.41 -6.21
N ASN A 436 -42.19 -98.68 -5.90
CA ASN A 436 -41.08 -98.60 -6.87
C ASN A 436 -41.16 -99.68 -7.97
N LEU A 437 -41.69 -100.87 -7.68
CA LEU A 437 -41.95 -101.92 -8.70
C LEU A 437 -43.10 -101.55 -9.66
N LYS A 438 -44.10 -100.81 -9.18
CA LYS A 438 -45.22 -100.32 -10.01
C LYS A 438 -44.77 -99.19 -10.95
N GLU A 439 -43.89 -98.32 -10.48
CA GLU A 439 -43.25 -97.27 -11.30
C GLU A 439 -42.26 -97.86 -12.33
N MET A 440 -41.48 -98.88 -11.96
CA MET A 440 -40.61 -99.60 -12.92
C MET A 440 -41.39 -100.37 -13.99
N ILE A 441 -42.52 -101.03 -13.65
CA ILE A 441 -43.37 -101.72 -14.64
C ILE A 441 -44.07 -100.71 -15.57
N GLY A 442 -44.40 -99.50 -15.08
CA GLY A 442 -44.91 -98.40 -15.89
C GLY A 442 -43.88 -97.88 -16.90
N GLN A 443 -42.65 -97.64 -16.46
CA GLN A 443 -41.56 -97.15 -17.31
C GLN A 443 -41.08 -98.20 -18.34
N VAL A 444 -41.17 -99.50 -18.03
CA VAL A 444 -40.87 -100.58 -19.00
C VAL A 444 -41.96 -100.72 -20.08
N LYS A 445 -43.20 -100.31 -19.81
CA LYS A 445 -44.29 -100.29 -20.80
C LYS A 445 -44.16 -99.11 -21.77
N GLU A 446 -43.78 -97.92 -21.27
CA GLU A 446 -43.46 -96.75 -22.09
C GLU A 446 -42.22 -96.96 -22.97
N ILE A 447 -41.19 -97.68 -22.49
CA ILE A 447 -39.98 -97.98 -23.30
C ILE A 447 -40.28 -99.02 -24.40
N LYS A 448 -41.27 -99.92 -24.21
CA LYS A 448 -41.69 -100.88 -25.24
C LYS A 448 -42.50 -100.23 -26.38
N ASP A 449 -43.28 -99.19 -26.07
CA ASP A 449 -44.04 -98.44 -27.07
C ASP A 449 -43.16 -97.44 -27.87
N ILE A 450 -42.02 -97.01 -27.32
CA ILE A 450 -41.05 -96.12 -27.99
C ILE A 450 -40.07 -96.89 -28.91
N VAL A 451 -39.85 -98.20 -28.72
CA VAL A 451 -38.97 -99.04 -29.56
C VAL A 451 -39.72 -99.76 -30.70
N GLY A 452 -41.06 -99.71 -30.71
CA GLY A 452 -41.89 -100.31 -31.76
C GLY A 452 -42.04 -99.48 -33.05
N ASP A 453 -41.79 -98.18 -33.00
CA ASP A 453 -42.17 -97.23 -34.07
C ASP A 453 -40.98 -96.57 -34.79
N SER A 454 -39.78 -97.17 -34.71
CA SER A 454 -38.59 -96.73 -35.46
C SER A 454 -37.86 -97.88 -36.17
N LYS A 455 -38.50 -98.39 -37.24
CA LYS A 455 -37.89 -99.06 -38.40
C LYS A 455 -38.71 -98.67 -39.63
N PRO A 456 -38.09 -98.40 -40.79
CA PRO A 456 -37.10 -99.27 -41.44
C PRO A 456 -35.65 -98.80 -41.40
#